data_AF-A0A2R7SWK6-F1
#
_entry.id   AF-A0A2R7SWK6-F1
#
_cell.length_a   1.000
_cell.length_b   1.000
_cell.length_c   1.000
_cell.angle_alpha   90.00
_cell.angle_beta   90.00
_cell.angle_gamma   90.00
#
_symmetry.space_group_name_H-M   'P 1'
#
loop_
_entity.id
_entity.type
_entity.pdbx_description
1 polymer ?
#
loop_
_entity_poly.entity_id
_entity_poly.type
_entity_poly.pdbx_seq_one_letter_code
_entity_poly.pdbx_strand_id
1 'polypeptide(L)'
;MTGAESSVPQASAAGRSAGGIFASDAAGRLLVDERTRLAVESLVALNPADALPRLMEAEVQGLPPGAAAAAQELVQRFEGYQAAQRTAFPPGQAPLVPQEGLAELDAVVALRSSYFGADAARRMFGADEAVTRRLLQLMAEERNTALSMEQKATLAQQRFDQERATAGPSR
;
A
#
# COMPACT_ATOMS: atom_id res chain seq x y z
N MET A 1 -31.00 -2.37 39.04
CA MET A 1 -31.12 -1.67 37.74
C MET A 1 -29.75 -1.67 37.11
N THR A 2 -29.60 -2.51 36.08
CA THR A 2 -28.32 -2.99 35.55
C THR A 2 -27.85 -2.06 34.44
N GLY A 3 -26.66 -1.48 34.58
CA GLY A 3 -25.96 -0.79 33.50
C GLY A 3 -25.31 -1.83 32.59
N ALA A 4 -25.63 -1.79 31.30
CA ALA A 4 -24.98 -2.59 30.27
C ALA A 4 -24.05 -1.68 29.48
N GLU A 5 -22.76 -1.80 29.73
CA GLU A 5 -21.70 -1.29 28.86
C GLU A 5 -21.80 -2.04 27.53
N SER A 6 -22.17 -1.33 26.46
CA SER A 6 -22.16 -1.88 25.11
C SER A 6 -20.76 -1.69 24.53
N SER A 7 -19.95 -2.72 24.70
CA SER A 7 -18.67 -2.92 24.02
C SER A 7 -18.84 -2.79 22.51
N VAL A 8 -18.05 -1.91 21.92
CA VAL A 8 -17.90 -1.73 20.47
C VAL A 8 -17.42 -3.05 19.84
N PRO A 9 -17.98 -3.54 18.72
CA PRO A 9 -17.41 -4.67 18.02
C PRO A 9 -16.14 -4.22 17.31
N GLN A 10 -15.00 -4.53 17.90
CA GLN A 10 -13.69 -4.51 17.25
C GLN A 10 -13.80 -5.43 16.02
N ALA A 11 -13.59 -4.89 14.81
CA ALA A 11 -13.54 -5.66 13.58
C ALA A 11 -12.69 -6.91 13.82
N SER A 12 -13.33 -8.08 13.72
CA SER A 12 -12.84 -9.35 14.24
C SER A 12 -11.34 -9.55 13.96
N ALA A 13 -10.54 -9.41 15.01
CA ALA A 13 -9.23 -10.06 15.15
C ALA A 13 -9.40 -11.58 15.33
N ALA A 14 -10.38 -12.19 14.65
CA ALA A 14 -10.64 -13.61 14.69
C ALA A 14 -9.62 -14.30 13.78
N GLY A 15 -8.51 -14.74 14.37
CA GLY A 15 -7.60 -15.71 13.77
C GLY A 15 -6.32 -15.15 13.16
N ARG A 16 -5.75 -14.08 13.72
CA ARG A 16 -4.37 -13.66 13.37
C ARG A 16 -3.37 -14.37 14.29
N SER A 17 -2.60 -15.31 13.75
CA SER A 17 -1.42 -15.86 14.43
C SER A 17 -0.18 -15.10 13.96
N ALA A 18 0.59 -14.55 14.89
CA ALA A 18 1.74 -13.70 14.59
C ALA A 18 3.05 -14.50 14.52
N GLY A 19 3.92 -14.11 13.59
CA GLY A 19 5.34 -14.47 13.56
C GLY A 19 6.10 -13.27 13.00
N GLY A 20 6.97 -12.66 13.80
CA GLY A 20 7.68 -11.43 13.42
C GLY A 20 6.75 -10.33 12.87
N ILE A 21 7.13 -9.75 11.73
CA ILE A 21 6.36 -8.76 10.96
C ILE A 21 5.19 -9.36 10.18
N PHE A 22 5.14 -10.68 10.04
CA PHE A 22 4.14 -11.41 9.26
C PHE A 22 3.04 -11.98 10.14
N ALA A 23 1.92 -12.30 9.51
CA ALA A 23 0.83 -12.98 10.19
C ALA A 23 0.05 -13.88 9.24
N SER A 24 -0.58 -14.93 9.78
CA SER A 24 -1.49 -15.79 9.03
C SER A 24 -2.95 -15.59 9.44
N ASP A 25 -3.87 -15.86 8.52
CA ASP A 25 -5.30 -15.94 8.80
C ASP A 25 -5.68 -17.26 9.51
N ALA A 26 -6.96 -17.41 9.85
CA ALA A 26 -7.51 -18.61 10.49
C ALA A 26 -7.35 -19.89 9.64
N ALA A 27 -7.14 -19.74 8.32
CA ALA A 27 -6.88 -20.86 7.41
C ALA A 27 -5.37 -21.15 7.26
N GLY A 28 -4.51 -20.45 8.00
CA GLY A 28 -3.06 -20.61 7.94
C GLY A 28 -2.41 -19.98 6.70
N ARG A 29 -3.10 -19.09 5.99
CA ARG A 29 -2.57 -18.39 4.81
C ARG A 29 -1.95 -17.06 5.23
N LEU A 30 -0.87 -16.66 4.56
CA LEU A 30 -0.24 -15.37 4.80
C LEU A 30 -1.24 -14.22 4.57
N LEU A 31 -1.32 -13.30 5.53
CA LEU A 31 -2.03 -12.04 5.37
C LEU A 31 -1.18 -11.06 4.55
N VAL A 32 -1.70 -10.68 3.38
CA VAL A 32 -1.07 -9.74 2.46
C VAL A 32 -1.96 -8.51 2.34
N ASP A 33 -1.62 -7.48 3.10
CA ASP A 33 -2.31 -6.19 3.20
C ASP A 33 -1.28 -5.04 3.23
N GLU A 34 -1.76 -3.80 3.36
CA GLU A 34 -0.92 -2.60 3.46
C GLU A 34 0.09 -2.66 4.62
N ARG A 35 -0.29 -3.23 5.78
CA ARG A 35 0.63 -3.36 6.92
C ARG A 35 1.76 -4.31 6.56
N THR A 36 1.46 -5.46 5.95
CA THR A 36 2.48 -6.39 5.47
C THR A 36 3.38 -5.74 4.43
N ARG A 37 2.81 -4.97 3.48
CA ARG A 37 3.59 -4.19 2.49
C ARG A 37 4.62 -3.28 3.16
N LEU A 38 4.18 -2.41 4.07
CA LEU A 38 5.04 -1.42 4.72
C LEU A 38 6.15 -2.08 5.54
N ALA A 39 5.86 -3.20 6.18
CA ALA A 39 6.86 -3.95 6.93
C ALA A 39 7.90 -4.60 6.01
N VAL A 40 7.48 -5.21 4.89
CA VAL A 40 8.38 -5.77 3.87
C VAL A 40 9.22 -4.67 3.21
N GLU A 41 8.61 -3.53 2.89
CA GLU A 41 9.30 -2.36 2.35
C GLU A 41 10.40 -1.88 3.29
N SER A 42 10.10 -1.75 4.59
CA SER A 42 11.07 -1.38 5.62
C SER A 42 12.19 -2.42 5.74
N LEU A 43 11.85 -3.71 5.74
CA LEU A 43 12.83 -4.80 5.82
C LEU A 43 13.82 -4.73 4.65
N VAL A 44 13.34 -4.56 3.42
CA VAL A 44 14.18 -4.49 2.21
C VAL A 44 14.95 -3.18 2.13
N ALA A 45 14.37 -2.04 2.52
CA ALA A 45 15.02 -0.74 2.41
C ALA A 45 16.11 -0.50 3.46
N LEU A 46 15.94 -1.06 4.66
CA LEU A 46 16.83 -0.80 5.79
C LEU A 46 17.95 -1.84 5.96
N ASN A 47 17.94 -2.90 5.16
CA ASN A 47 18.91 -4.00 5.28
C ASN A 47 19.59 -4.28 3.94
N PRO A 48 20.87 -4.68 3.94
CA PRO A 48 21.51 -5.13 2.73
C PRO A 48 20.94 -6.49 2.29
N ALA A 49 20.93 -6.75 0.98
CA ALA A 49 20.29 -7.93 0.39
C ALA A 49 20.85 -9.26 0.91
N ASP A 50 22.15 -9.31 1.25
CA ASP A 50 22.82 -10.49 1.79
C ASP A 50 22.42 -10.80 3.25
N ALA A 51 21.85 -9.84 3.98
CA ALA A 51 21.32 -10.05 5.32
C ALA A 51 19.87 -10.57 5.34
N LEU A 52 19.12 -10.39 4.25
CA LEU A 52 17.70 -10.73 4.19
C LEU A 52 17.38 -12.21 4.50
N PRO A 53 18.13 -13.22 3.98
CA PRO A 53 17.82 -14.61 4.29
C PRO A 53 17.82 -14.91 5.80
N ARG A 54 18.80 -14.37 6.53
CA ARG A 54 18.94 -14.56 7.98
C ARG A 54 17.84 -13.83 8.75
N LEU A 55 17.51 -12.61 8.35
CA LEU A 55 16.41 -11.85 8.97
C LEU A 55 15.08 -12.58 8.76
N MET A 56 14.87 -13.11 7.56
CA MET A 56 13.66 -13.86 7.23
C MET A 56 13.47 -15.13 8.08
N GLU A 57 14.53 -15.81 8.51
CA GLU A 57 14.41 -16.94 9.43
C GLU A 57 13.72 -16.56 10.75
N ALA A 58 14.05 -15.38 11.29
CA ALA A 58 13.41 -14.86 12.50
C ALA A 58 11.98 -14.38 12.22
N GLU A 59 11.76 -13.69 11.09
CA GLU A 59 10.46 -13.11 10.77
C GLU A 59 9.37 -14.14 10.48
N VAL A 60 9.72 -15.34 9.99
CA VAL A 60 8.73 -16.40 9.71
C VAL A 60 8.56 -17.38 10.87
N GLN A 61 9.29 -17.19 11.97
CA GLN A 61 9.20 -18.09 13.11
C GLN A 61 7.78 -18.07 13.71
N GLY A 62 7.18 -19.25 13.86
CA GLY A 62 5.81 -19.39 14.37
C GLY A 62 4.72 -19.31 13.31
N LEU A 63 5.05 -19.01 12.05
CA LEU A 63 4.10 -19.14 10.95
C LEU A 63 3.89 -20.60 10.54
N PRO A 64 2.69 -20.95 10.04
CA PRO A 64 2.49 -22.20 9.32
C PRO A 64 3.47 -22.33 8.14
N PRO A 65 3.97 -23.54 7.79
CA PRO A 65 4.98 -23.72 6.75
C PRO A 65 4.62 -23.08 5.40
N GLY A 66 3.35 -23.17 4.99
CA GLY A 66 2.87 -22.53 3.76
C GLY A 66 2.89 -21.00 3.82
N ALA A 67 2.56 -20.41 4.98
CA ALA A 67 2.65 -18.96 5.17
C ALA A 67 4.10 -18.47 5.24
N ALA A 68 5.00 -19.24 5.86
CA ALA A 68 6.44 -18.95 5.87
C ALA A 68 7.03 -18.93 4.46
N ALA A 69 6.72 -19.94 3.64
CA ALA A 69 7.16 -19.99 2.25
C ALA A 69 6.59 -18.81 1.43
N ALA A 70 5.31 -18.49 1.60
CA ALA A 70 4.68 -17.35 0.94
C ALA A 70 5.29 -16.01 1.37
N ALA A 71 5.73 -15.87 2.63
CA ALA A 71 6.38 -14.67 3.12
C ALA A 71 7.76 -14.48 2.48
N GLN A 72 8.54 -15.56 2.35
CA GLN A 72 9.82 -15.54 1.63
C GLN A 72 9.64 -15.16 0.16
N GLU A 73 8.65 -15.74 -0.51
CA GLU A 73 8.32 -15.40 -1.90
C GLU A 73 7.89 -13.94 -2.06
N LEU A 74 7.09 -13.42 -1.11
CA LEU A 74 6.66 -12.02 -1.12
C LEU A 74 7.85 -11.06 -1.07
N VAL A 75 8.84 -11.31 -0.21
CA VAL A 75 10.04 -10.46 -0.10
C VAL A 75 10.85 -10.49 -1.40
N GLN A 76 11.08 -11.66 -1.99
CA GLN A 76 11.80 -11.77 -3.27
C GLN A 76 11.08 -11.02 -4.39
N ARG A 77 9.75 -11.14 -4.48
CA ARG A 77 8.94 -10.38 -5.45
C ARG A 77 9.03 -8.88 -5.20
N PHE A 78 9.11 -8.46 -3.94
CA PHE A 78 9.22 -7.05 -3.57
C PHE A 78 10.57 -6.45 -4.00
N GLU A 79 11.68 -7.18 -3.84
CA GLU A 79 13.00 -6.76 -4.34
C GLU A 79 12.97 -6.57 -5.86
N GLY A 80 12.40 -7.53 -6.59
CA GLY A 80 12.23 -7.45 -8.04
C GLY A 80 11.34 -6.28 -8.47
N TYR A 81 10.24 -6.05 -7.75
CA TYR A 81 9.33 -4.93 -7.98
C TYR A 81 10.04 -3.59 -7.78
N GLN A 82 10.79 -3.41 -6.69
CA GLN A 82 11.54 -2.18 -6.42
C GLN A 82 12.60 -1.90 -7.48
N ALA A 83 13.25 -2.93 -8.03
CA ALA A 83 14.20 -2.78 -9.12
C ALA A 83 13.50 -2.38 -10.44
N ALA A 84 12.39 -3.02 -10.78
CA ALA A 84 11.61 -2.70 -11.96
C ALA A 84 10.99 -1.30 -11.88
N GLN A 85 10.48 -0.91 -10.71
CA GLN A 85 9.90 0.42 -10.50
C GLN A 85 10.96 1.50 -10.69
N ARG A 86 12.15 1.38 -10.10
CA ARG A 86 13.24 2.36 -10.28
C ARG A 86 13.71 2.47 -11.72
N THR A 87 13.66 1.37 -12.47
CA THR A 87 14.00 1.35 -13.90
C THR A 87 12.93 2.04 -14.75
N ALA A 88 11.65 1.77 -14.47
CA ALA A 88 10.53 2.30 -15.23
C ALA A 88 10.23 3.78 -14.88
N PHE A 89 10.46 4.17 -13.63
CA PHE A 89 10.15 5.49 -13.08
C PHE A 89 11.39 6.01 -12.33
N PRO A 90 12.41 6.48 -13.07
CA PRO A 90 13.65 6.95 -12.46
C PRO A 90 13.40 8.19 -11.58
N PRO A 91 14.10 8.30 -10.43
CA PRO A 91 13.94 9.45 -9.55
C PRO A 91 14.35 10.75 -10.25
N GLY A 92 13.69 11.86 -9.91
CA GLY A 92 13.99 13.19 -10.44
C GLY A 92 13.25 13.53 -11.75
N GLN A 93 12.44 12.62 -12.29
CA GLN A 93 11.52 12.90 -13.39
C GLN A 93 10.11 13.04 -12.85
N ALA A 94 9.70 14.28 -12.56
CA ALA A 94 8.34 14.56 -12.10
C ALA A 94 7.41 14.84 -13.31
N PRO A 95 6.15 14.36 -13.28
CA PRO A 95 5.14 14.76 -14.25
C PRO A 95 5.00 16.28 -14.34
N LEU A 96 4.91 16.80 -15.56
CA LEU A 96 4.75 18.23 -15.82
C LEU A 96 3.29 18.66 -15.82
N VAL A 97 2.38 17.71 -16.09
CA VAL A 97 0.94 17.93 -16.08
C VAL A 97 0.19 16.79 -15.37
N PRO A 98 -1.03 17.02 -14.84
CA PRO A 98 -1.78 15.99 -14.12
C PRO A 98 -2.07 14.73 -14.95
N GLN A 99 -2.25 14.88 -16.27
CA GLN A 99 -2.50 13.76 -17.18
C GLN A 99 -1.31 12.80 -17.27
N GLU A 100 -0.08 13.33 -17.24
CA GLU A 100 1.12 12.51 -17.18
C GLU A 100 1.18 11.74 -15.86
N GLY A 101 0.85 12.41 -14.74
CA GLY A 101 0.77 11.74 -13.43
C GLY A 101 -0.27 10.63 -13.38
N LEU A 102 -1.43 10.79 -14.05
CA LEU A 102 -2.44 9.73 -14.16
C LEU A 102 -1.93 8.54 -14.98
N ALA A 103 -1.28 8.80 -16.11
CA ALA A 103 -0.70 7.74 -16.94
C ALA A 103 0.42 6.99 -16.20
N GLU A 104 1.27 7.72 -15.46
CA GLU A 104 2.31 7.12 -14.62
C GLU A 104 1.69 6.24 -13.52
N LEU A 105 0.64 6.73 -12.83
CA LEU A 105 -0.07 5.94 -11.82
C LEU A 105 -0.66 4.65 -12.42
N ASP A 106 -1.28 4.72 -13.60
CA ASP A 106 -1.81 3.55 -14.29
C ASP A 106 -0.70 2.53 -14.62
N ALA A 107 0.48 2.99 -15.03
CA ALA A 107 1.62 2.13 -15.30
C ALA A 107 2.19 1.50 -14.01
N VAL A 108 2.24 2.24 -12.89
CA VAL A 108 2.65 1.71 -11.59
C VAL A 108 1.66 0.65 -11.08
N VAL A 109 0.36 0.88 -11.22
CA VAL A 109 -0.71 -0.08 -10.84
C VAL A 109 -0.58 -1.37 -11.64
N ALA A 110 -0.31 -1.26 -12.95
CA ALA A 110 -0.09 -2.40 -13.83
C ALA A 110 1.16 -3.19 -13.41
N LEU A 111 2.26 -2.49 -13.08
CA LEU A 111 3.48 -3.11 -12.58
C LEU A 111 3.26 -3.85 -11.25
N ARG A 112 2.53 -3.26 -10.31
CA ARG A 112 2.17 -3.93 -9.04
C ARG A 112 1.34 -5.19 -9.29
N SER A 113 0.39 -5.11 -10.22
CA SER A 113 -0.44 -6.26 -10.59
C SER A 113 0.36 -7.39 -11.24
N SER A 114 1.40 -7.09 -12.03
CA SER A 114 2.24 -8.14 -12.64
C SER A 114 3.14 -8.87 -11.64
N TYR A 115 3.57 -8.19 -10.57
CA TYR A 115 4.40 -8.80 -9.52
C TYR A 115 3.60 -9.54 -8.45
N PHE A 116 2.46 -8.98 -8.02
CA PHE A 116 1.72 -9.49 -6.86
C PHE A 116 0.40 -10.15 -7.23
N GLY A 117 -0.09 -9.95 -8.45
CA GLY A 117 -1.46 -10.28 -8.84
C GLY A 117 -2.44 -9.18 -8.41
N ALA A 118 -3.55 -9.05 -9.15
CA ALA A 118 -4.50 -7.94 -8.98
C ALA A 118 -5.08 -7.83 -7.56
N ASP A 119 -5.44 -8.96 -6.94
CA ASP A 119 -6.07 -8.97 -5.62
C ASP A 119 -5.10 -8.62 -4.48
N ALA A 120 -3.86 -9.11 -4.55
CA ALA A 120 -2.84 -8.75 -3.56
C ALA A 120 -2.39 -7.31 -3.74
N ALA A 121 -2.17 -6.86 -4.99
CA ALA A 121 -1.83 -5.47 -5.30
C ALA A 121 -2.90 -4.51 -4.77
N ARG A 122 -4.19 -4.80 -5.02
CA ARG A 122 -5.29 -3.99 -4.49
C ARG A 122 -5.28 -3.91 -2.96
N ARG A 123 -5.03 -5.02 -2.26
CA ARG A 123 -4.97 -5.05 -0.78
C ARG A 123 -3.76 -4.32 -0.21
N MET A 124 -2.63 -4.31 -0.92
CA MET A 124 -1.38 -3.69 -0.46
C MET A 124 -1.31 -2.19 -0.76
N PHE A 125 -1.82 -1.76 -1.91
CA PHE A 125 -1.60 -0.41 -2.46
C PHE A 125 -2.89 0.36 -2.76
N GLY A 126 -4.05 -0.31 -2.81
CA GLY A 126 -5.27 0.27 -3.36
C GLY A 126 -5.78 1.51 -2.63
N ALA A 127 -5.55 1.60 -1.31
CA ALA A 127 -5.92 2.78 -0.53
C ALA A 127 -5.11 4.02 -0.98
N ASP A 128 -3.79 3.91 -1.01
CA ASP A 128 -2.88 4.99 -1.44
C ASP A 128 -3.09 5.35 -2.91
N GLU A 129 -3.32 4.36 -3.77
CA GLU A 129 -3.60 4.56 -5.19
C GLU A 129 -4.91 5.33 -5.40
N ALA A 130 -5.96 5.04 -4.62
CA ALA A 130 -7.24 5.74 -4.72
C ALA A 130 -7.10 7.22 -4.31
N VAL A 131 -6.37 7.50 -3.23
CA VAL A 131 -6.06 8.87 -2.80
C VAL A 131 -5.27 9.61 -3.87
N THR A 132 -4.18 9.00 -4.36
CA THR A 132 -3.30 9.60 -5.38
C THR A 132 -4.07 9.89 -6.66
N ARG A 133 -4.87 8.92 -7.14
CA ARG A 133 -5.71 9.07 -8.33
C ARG A 133 -6.70 10.22 -8.16
N ARG A 134 -7.35 10.31 -7.00
CA ARG A 134 -8.34 11.37 -6.77
C ARG A 134 -7.70 12.76 -6.78
N LEU A 135 -6.55 12.92 -6.13
CA LEU A 135 -5.79 14.17 -6.15
C LEU A 135 -5.39 14.58 -7.57
N LEU A 136 -4.85 13.66 -8.36
CA LEU A 136 -4.48 13.94 -9.76
C LEU A 136 -5.69 14.30 -10.63
N GLN A 137 -6.85 13.65 -10.42
CA GLN A 137 -8.09 14.01 -11.10
C GLN A 137 -8.56 15.42 -10.73
N LEU A 138 -8.53 15.78 -9.45
CA LEU A 138 -8.88 17.12 -9.00
C LEU A 138 -7.94 18.19 -9.58
N MET A 139 -6.64 17.90 -9.70
CA MET A 139 -5.69 18.77 -10.41
C MET A 139 -6.01 18.90 -11.91
N ALA A 140 -6.46 17.82 -12.55
CA ALA A 140 -6.85 17.81 -13.95
C ALA A 140 -8.17 18.55 -14.22
N GLU A 141 -9.07 18.56 -13.24
CA GLU A 141 -10.31 19.34 -13.26
C GLU A 141 -10.06 20.85 -13.17
N GLU A 142 -8.92 21.27 -12.60
CA GLU A 142 -8.49 22.68 -12.54
C GLU A 142 -7.98 23.16 -13.90
N ARG A 143 -8.86 23.89 -14.61
CA ARG A 143 -8.65 24.36 -15.98
C ARG A 143 -7.86 25.66 -16.09
N ASN A 144 -7.59 26.37 -14.98
CA ASN A 144 -6.78 27.57 -15.02
C ASN A 144 -5.32 27.21 -15.39
N THR A 145 -4.91 27.63 -16.59
CA THR A 145 -3.58 27.36 -17.15
C THR A 145 -2.50 28.28 -16.61
N ALA A 146 -2.88 29.36 -15.91
CA ALA A 146 -1.92 30.25 -15.24
C ALA A 146 -1.40 29.67 -13.92
N LEU A 147 -2.04 28.61 -13.39
CA LEU A 147 -1.61 27.96 -12.16
C LEU A 147 -0.47 26.98 -12.39
N SER A 148 0.53 27.03 -11.52
CA SER A 148 1.59 26.02 -11.45
C SER A 148 1.03 24.67 -10.97
N MET A 149 1.80 23.59 -11.19
CA MET A 149 1.46 22.26 -10.68
C MET A 149 1.29 22.25 -9.15
N GLU A 150 2.14 22.97 -8.43
CA GLU A 150 2.07 23.08 -6.96
C GLU A 150 0.78 23.79 -6.50
N GLN A 151 0.38 24.86 -7.20
CA GLN A 151 -0.87 25.55 -6.91
C GLN A 151 -2.08 24.65 -7.16
N LYS A 152 -2.07 23.90 -8.28
CA LYS A 152 -3.11 22.91 -8.58
C LYS A 152 -3.16 21.81 -7.52
N ALA A 153 -2.01 21.32 -7.06
CA ALA A 153 -1.92 20.30 -6.02
C ALA A 153 -2.50 20.80 -4.69
N THR A 154 -2.20 22.05 -4.32
CA THR A 154 -2.76 22.68 -3.10
C THR A 154 -4.28 22.77 -3.16
N LEU A 155 -4.84 23.23 -4.28
CA LEU A 155 -6.28 23.31 -4.47
C LEU A 155 -6.94 21.92 -4.49
N ALA A 156 -6.31 20.95 -5.13
CA ALA A 156 -6.77 19.57 -5.15
C ALA A 156 -6.80 18.96 -3.74
N GLN A 157 -5.77 19.20 -2.93
CA GLN A 157 -5.73 18.75 -1.55
C GLN A 157 -6.86 19.36 -0.71
N GLN A 158 -7.06 20.68 -0.80
CA GLN A 158 -8.15 21.36 -0.08
C GLN A 158 -9.52 20.78 -0.46
N ARG A 159 -9.75 20.53 -1.74
CA ARG A 159 -11.00 19.94 -2.21
C ARG A 159 -11.16 18.48 -1.78
N PHE A 160 -10.09 17.71 -1.82
CA PHE A 160 -10.10 16.33 -1.33
C PHE A 160 -10.42 16.24 0.17
N ASP A 161 -9.86 17.14 0.99
CA ASP A 161 -10.15 17.19 2.42
C ASP A 161 -11.62 17.55 2.69
N GLN A 162 -12.21 18.43 1.89
CA GLN A 162 -13.65 18.75 1.94
C GLN A 162 -14.51 17.53 1.56
N GLU A 163 -14.14 16.80 0.50
CA GLU A 163 -14.83 15.56 0.09
C GLU A 163 -14.80 14.52 1.22
N ARG A 164 -13.67 14.36 1.92
CA ARG A 164 -13.55 13.45 3.05
C ARG A 164 -14.34 13.89 4.27
N ALA A 165 -14.38 15.19 4.55
CA ALA A 165 -15.15 15.73 5.68
C ALA A 165 -16.67 15.57 5.46
N THR A 166 -17.14 15.71 4.22
CA THR A 166 -18.56 15.59 3.85
C THR A 166 -19.04 14.15 3.71
N ALA A 167 -18.16 13.22 3.35
CA ALA A 167 -18.48 11.79 3.30
C ALA A 167 -18.76 11.16 4.70
N GLY A 168 -18.33 11.83 5.78
CA GLY A 168 -18.47 11.35 7.16
C GLY A 168 -17.63 10.09 7.46
N PRO A 169 -17.43 9.71 8.74
CA PRO A 169 -16.85 8.41 9.05
C PRO A 169 -17.85 7.34 8.61
N SER A 170 -17.48 6.49 7.66
CA SER A 170 -18.23 5.29 7.31
C SER A 170 -18.58 4.53 8.59
N ARG A 171 -19.87 4.45 8.91
CA ARG A 171 -20.41 3.63 10.01
C ARG A 171 -20.22 2.14 9.72
#